data_AF-X1VT11-F1
#
_entry.id   AF-X1VT11-F1
#
_cell.length_a   1.000
_cell.length_b   1.000
_cell.length_c   1.000
_cell.angle_alpha   90.00
_cell.angle_beta   90.00
_cell.angle_gamma   90.00
#
_symmetry.space_group_name_H-M   'P 1'
#
loop_
_entity.id
_entity.type
_entity.pdbx_description
1 polymer ?
#
loop_
_entity_poly.entity_id
_entity_poly.type
_entity_poly.pdbx_seq_one_letter_code
_entity_poly.pdbx_strand_id
1 'polypeptide(L)'
;MTAYSGKTIGAVLSDDKLKRITENIMKEVILIGKAKNIDFEQGVVEKTLQKAKDFPYETKTSFQRDCEKGNTRNEGDIFGGTLIRLAKEYNISIPTITEACRALEVK
;
A
#
# COMPACT_ATOMS: atom_id res chain seq x y z
N MET A 1 4.04 -2.38 -0.90
CA MET A 1 4.62 -3.67 -0.42
C MET A 1 5.59 -4.32 -1.39
N THR A 2 5.29 -4.39 -2.69
CA THR A 2 6.24 -4.91 -3.71
C THR A 2 7.56 -4.12 -3.70
N ALA A 3 7.51 -2.79 -3.78
CA ALA A 3 8.69 -1.93 -3.64
C ALA A 3 9.43 -2.11 -2.30
N TYR A 4 8.68 -2.20 -1.19
CA TYR A 4 9.23 -2.36 0.15
C TYR A 4 10.04 -3.66 0.30
N SER A 5 9.50 -4.77 -0.21
CA SER A 5 10.05 -6.12 -0.07
C SER A 5 10.96 -6.55 -1.23
N GLY A 6 10.90 -5.87 -2.38
CA GLY A 6 11.53 -6.31 -3.63
C GLY A 6 10.83 -7.50 -4.31
N LYS A 7 9.70 -7.97 -3.77
CA LYS A 7 8.96 -9.13 -4.29
C LYS A 7 7.91 -8.73 -5.32
N THR A 8 7.54 -9.67 -6.19
CA THR A 8 6.44 -9.55 -7.15
C THR A 8 5.07 -9.57 -6.45
N ILE A 9 3.99 -9.23 -7.16
CA ILE A 9 2.62 -9.31 -6.62
C ILE A 9 2.33 -10.73 -6.10
N GLY A 10 2.61 -11.77 -6.90
CA GLY A 10 2.34 -13.15 -6.52
C GLY A 10 3.12 -13.57 -5.26
N ALA A 11 4.39 -13.19 -5.17
CA ALA A 11 5.23 -13.49 -4.02
C ALA A 11 4.85 -12.71 -2.75
N VAL A 12 4.30 -11.49 -2.88
CA VAL A 12 3.69 -10.75 -1.77
C VAL A 12 2.42 -11.44 -1.28
N LEU A 13 1.57 -11.91 -2.19
CA LEU A 13 0.30 -12.56 -1.85
C LEU A 13 0.47 -13.98 -1.28
N SER A 14 1.57 -14.65 -1.61
CA SER A 14 1.91 -16.00 -1.11
C SER A 14 2.67 -15.98 0.21
N ASP A 15 3.08 -14.81 0.69
CA ASP A 15 3.74 -14.61 1.97
C ASP A 15 2.74 -14.07 2.99
N ASP A 16 2.36 -14.88 3.98
CA ASP A 16 1.31 -14.53 4.95
C ASP A 16 1.59 -13.22 5.69
N LYS A 17 2.87 -12.94 5.99
CA LYS A 17 3.25 -11.70 6.68
C LYS A 17 3.06 -10.50 5.76
N LEU A 18 3.55 -10.56 4.53
CA LEU A 18 3.43 -9.45 3.57
C LEU A 18 1.99 -9.23 3.10
N LYS A 19 1.22 -10.32 2.94
CA LYS A 19 -0.22 -10.25 2.66
C LYS A 19 -0.97 -9.57 3.80
N ARG A 20 -0.69 -9.93 5.07
CA ARG A 20 -1.31 -9.29 6.24
C ARG A 20 -0.97 -7.80 6.34
N ILE A 21 0.27 -7.41 6.05
CA ILE A 21 0.66 -6.00 5.99
C ILE A 21 -0.11 -5.27 4.88
N THR A 22 -0.24 -5.89 3.71
CA THR A 22 -1.03 -5.36 2.58
C THR A 22 -2.50 -5.12 2.98
N GLU A 23 -3.11 -6.09 3.66
CA GLU A 23 -4.48 -5.96 4.18
C GLU A 23 -4.62 -4.83 5.20
N ASN A 24 -3.66 -4.70 6.11
CA ASN A 24 -3.66 -3.62 7.10
C ASN A 24 -3.54 -2.24 6.45
N ILE A 25 -2.69 -2.10 5.43
CA ILE A 25 -2.61 -0.87 4.63
C ILE A 25 -3.97 -0.55 3.99
N MET A 26 -4.66 -1.54 3.39
CA MET A 26 -5.99 -1.32 2.80
C MET A 26 -7.01 -0.87 3.87
N LYS A 27 -6.98 -1.47 5.06
CA LYS A 27 -7.86 -1.09 6.18
C LYS A 27 -7.58 0.34 6.66
N GLU A 28 -6.31 0.73 6.75
CA GLU A 28 -5.91 2.09 7.12
C GLU A 28 -6.36 3.13 6.08
N VAL A 29 -6.27 2.82 4.78
CA VAL A 29 -6.82 3.68 3.71
C VAL A 29 -8.34 3.84 3.86
N ILE A 30 -9.07 2.77 4.17
CA ILE A 30 -10.51 2.82 4.41
C ILE A 30 -10.85 3.70 5.61
N LEU A 31 -10.08 3.64 6.70
CA LEU A 31 -10.29 4.51 7.86
C LEU A 31 -10.20 6.00 7.47
N ILE A 32 -9.19 6.37 6.69
CA ILE A 32 -9.04 7.75 6.18
C ILE A 32 -10.21 8.10 5.27
N GLY A 33 -10.56 7.24 4.32
CA GLY A 33 -11.65 7.51 3.39
C GLY A 33 -13.00 7.71 4.10
N LYS A 34 -13.30 6.91 5.12
CA LYS A 34 -14.50 7.07 5.94
C LYS A 34 -14.55 8.41 6.67
N ALA A 35 -13.43 8.90 7.20
CA ALA A 35 -13.37 10.23 7.80
C ALA A 35 -13.58 11.37 6.78
N LYS A 36 -13.40 11.09 5.50
CA LYS A 36 -13.76 11.97 4.38
C LYS A 36 -15.18 11.76 3.85
N ASN A 37 -16.01 10.98 4.54
CA ASN A 37 -17.36 10.59 4.10
C ASN A 37 -17.36 9.85 2.74
N ILE A 38 -16.33 9.04 2.48
CA ILE A 38 -16.28 8.16 1.31
C ILE A 38 -16.82 6.79 1.70
N ASP A 39 -17.82 6.35 0.95
CA ASP A 39 -18.38 5.02 1.08
C ASP A 39 -17.53 3.98 0.35
N PHE A 40 -17.34 2.84 0.99
CA PHE A 40 -16.65 1.69 0.43
C PHE A 40 -17.61 0.51 0.38
N GLU A 41 -17.56 -0.25 -0.70
CA GLU A 41 -18.32 -1.49 -0.81
C GLU A 41 -17.96 -2.46 0.33
N GLN A 42 -18.95 -3.22 0.78
CA GLN A 42 -18.71 -4.32 1.71
C GLN A 42 -17.72 -5.32 1.09
N GLY A 43 -16.71 -5.69 1.87
CA GLY A 43 -15.69 -6.63 1.43
C GLY A 43 -14.69 -6.08 0.42
N VAL A 44 -14.57 -4.75 0.25
CA VAL A 44 -13.63 -4.12 -0.71
C VAL A 44 -12.19 -4.64 -0.57
N VAL A 45 -11.73 -4.95 0.64
CA VAL A 45 -10.38 -5.52 0.88
C VAL A 45 -10.25 -6.89 0.22
N GLU A 46 -11.18 -7.80 0.50
CA GLU A 46 -11.20 -9.16 -0.06
C GLU A 46 -11.30 -9.09 -1.59
N LYS A 47 -12.23 -8.30 -2.13
CA LYS A 47 -12.39 -8.10 -3.57
C LYS A 47 -11.11 -7.58 -4.24
N THR A 48 -10.43 -6.63 -3.59
CA THR A 48 -9.17 -6.06 -4.10
C THR A 48 -8.05 -7.10 -4.09
N LEU A 49 -7.96 -7.93 -3.04
CA LEU A 49 -7.00 -9.02 -2.98
C LEU A 49 -7.28 -10.09 -4.04
N GLN A 50 -8.53 -10.45 -4.29
CA GLN A 50 -8.87 -11.40 -5.35
C GLN A 50 -8.47 -10.85 -6.72
N LYS A 51 -8.78 -9.57 -7.00
CA LYS A 51 -8.33 -8.91 -8.23
C LYS A 51 -6.81 -8.87 -8.36
N ALA A 52 -6.09 -8.75 -7.25
CA ALA A 52 -4.63 -8.79 -7.28
C ALA A 52 -4.08 -10.17 -7.66
N LYS A 53 -4.81 -11.27 -7.39
CA LYS A 53 -4.43 -12.63 -7.80
C LYS A 53 -4.59 -12.89 -9.30
N ASP A 54 -5.42 -12.11 -9.98
CA ASP A 54 -5.62 -12.23 -11.44
C ASP A 54 -4.41 -11.72 -12.24
N PHE A 55 -3.51 -10.97 -11.60
CA PHE A 55 -2.24 -10.59 -12.22
C PHE A 55 -1.28 -11.79 -12.30
N PRO A 56 -0.46 -11.90 -13.36
CA PRO A 56 0.61 -12.89 -13.42
C PRO A 56 1.48 -12.84 -12.16
N TYR A 57 1.89 -14.00 -11.65
CA TYR A 57 2.64 -14.12 -10.40
C TYR A 57 3.89 -13.21 -10.37
N GLU A 58 4.59 -13.12 -11.51
CA GLU A 58 5.83 -12.35 -11.68
C GLU A 58 5.62 -10.83 -11.85
N THR A 59 4.38 -10.34 -11.73
CA THR A 59 4.07 -8.93 -11.97
C THR A 59 4.78 -8.01 -10.98
N LYS A 60 5.50 -7.02 -11.51
CA LYS A 60 6.07 -5.88 -10.77
C LYS A 60 5.23 -4.63 -11.00
N THR A 61 5.02 -3.84 -9.95
CA THR A 61 4.29 -2.56 -10.06
C THR A 61 5.18 -1.45 -10.65
N SER A 62 4.57 -0.41 -11.23
CA SER A 62 5.31 0.80 -11.68
C SER A 62 6.19 1.34 -10.57
N PHE A 63 5.60 1.55 -9.40
CA PHE A 63 6.29 2.05 -8.21
C PHE A 63 7.49 1.20 -7.79
N GLN A 64 7.38 -0.14 -7.84
CA GLN A 64 8.52 -1.02 -7.57
C GLN A 64 9.65 -0.80 -8.58
N ARG A 65 9.33 -0.74 -9.88
CA ARG A 65 10.34 -0.56 -10.93
C ARG A 65 11.02 0.80 -10.84
N ASP A 66 10.30 1.85 -10.43
CA ASP A 66 10.89 3.18 -10.23
C ASP A 66 11.86 3.19 -9.04
N CYS A 67 11.49 2.56 -7.92
CA CYS A 67 12.40 2.38 -6.78
C CYS A 67 13.65 1.56 -7.16
N GLU A 68 13.49 0.45 -7.90
CA GLU A 68 14.61 -0.39 -8.36
C GLU A 68 15.59 0.37 -9.28
N LYS A 69 15.12 1.38 -10.01
CA LYS A 69 15.94 2.25 -10.87
C LYS A 69 16.59 3.42 -10.14
N GLY A 70 16.34 3.58 -8.84
CA GLY A 70 16.80 4.74 -8.07
C GLY A 70 16.13 6.05 -8.49
N ASN A 71 14.94 5.98 -9.09
CA ASN A 71 14.22 7.19 -9.48
C ASN A 71 13.62 7.87 -8.25
N THR A 72 14.16 9.04 -7.92
CA THR A 72 13.70 9.88 -6.81
C THR A 72 12.35 10.54 -7.08
N ARG A 73 11.94 10.65 -8.35
CA ARG A 73 10.62 11.12 -8.76
C ARG A 73 9.71 9.92 -9.01
N ASN A 74 9.10 9.43 -7.94
CA ASN A 74 8.13 8.36 -7.96
C ASN A 74 6.83 8.78 -7.24
N GLU A 75 5.83 7.91 -7.28
CA GLU A 75 4.49 8.20 -6.74
C GLU A 75 4.40 8.08 -5.20
N GLY A 76 5.54 7.91 -4.51
CA GLY A 76 5.60 7.64 -3.06
C GLY A 76 4.99 8.76 -2.22
N ASP A 77 5.35 10.02 -2.48
CA ASP A 77 4.75 11.18 -1.76
C ASP A 77 3.27 11.40 -2.17
N ILE A 78 2.93 11.15 -3.43
CA ILE A 78 1.56 11.31 -3.95
C ILE A 78 0.60 10.38 -3.20
N PHE A 79 0.98 9.11 -3.01
CA PHE A 79 0.14 8.14 -2.29
C PHE A 79 0.42 8.12 -0.79
N GLY A 80 1.63 7.73 -0.39
CA GLY A 80 2.01 7.56 1.01
C GLY A 80 2.03 8.86 1.81
N GLY A 81 2.71 9.87 1.26
CA GLY A 81 2.78 11.20 1.89
C GLY A 81 1.40 11.83 2.08
N THR A 82 0.51 11.71 1.09
CA THR A 82 -0.87 12.20 1.20
C THR A 82 -1.66 11.49 2.28
N LEU A 83 -1.56 10.15 2.38
CA LEU A 83 -2.25 9.40 3.43
C LEU A 83 -1.76 9.79 4.83
N ILE A 84 -0.46 10.03 5.01
CA ILE A 84 0.12 10.50 6.28
C ILE A 84 -0.39 11.89 6.64
N ARG A 85 -0.43 12.83 5.69
CA ARG A 85 -0.98 14.17 5.92
C ARG A 85 -2.47 14.13 6.29
N LEU A 86 -3.26 13.36 5.56
CA LEU A 86 -4.70 13.20 5.83
C LEU A 86 -4.94 12.53 7.19
N ALA A 87 -4.19 11.49 7.53
CA ALA A 87 -4.34 10.83 8.82
C ALA A 87 -4.06 11.80 9.99
N LYS A 88 -3.08 12.69 9.85
CA LYS A 88 -2.82 13.76 10.82
C LYS A 88 -3.97 14.76 10.90
N GLU A 89 -4.51 15.20 9.76
CA GLU A 89 -5.63 16.14 9.69
C GLU A 89 -6.89 15.60 10.39
N TYR A 90 -7.21 14.32 10.20
CA TYR A 90 -8.38 13.67 10.78
C TYR A 90 -8.11 12.96 12.13
N ASN A 91 -6.89 13.09 12.69
CA ASN A 91 -6.46 12.43 13.92
C ASN A 91 -6.67 10.90 13.91
N ILE A 92 -6.27 10.24 12.81
CA ILE A 92 -6.37 8.80 12.58
C ILE A 92 -5.00 8.16 12.71
N SER A 93 -4.93 7.01 13.37
CA SER A 93 -3.70 6.21 13.44
C SER A 93 -3.58 5.30 12.21
N ILE A 94 -2.46 5.42 11.49
CA ILE A 94 -2.11 4.58 10.33
C ILE A 94 -0.67 4.02 10.44
N PRO A 95 -0.38 3.23 11.49
CA PRO A 95 0.99 2.81 11.80
C PRO A 95 1.62 2.00 10.67
N THR A 96 0.84 1.17 9.98
CA THR A 96 1.36 0.27 8.93
C THR A 96 1.83 1.06 7.71
N ILE A 97 1.03 2.02 7.24
CA ILE A 97 1.41 2.92 6.15
C ILE A 97 2.64 3.74 6.54
N THR A 98 2.64 4.31 7.75
CA THR A 98 3.73 5.18 8.23
C THR A 98 5.06 4.42 8.28
N GLU A 99 5.05 3.20 8.82
CA GLU A 99 6.25 2.35 8.89
C GLU A 99 6.73 1.94 7.49
N ALA A 100 5.81 1.51 6.62
CA ALA A 100 6.14 1.07 5.27
C ALA A 100 6.73 2.21 4.41
N CYS A 101 6.19 3.43 4.52
CA CYS A 101 6.71 4.61 3.84
C CYS A 101 8.09 5.01 4.37
N ARG A 102 8.26 5.08 5.70
CA ARG A 102 9.57 5.39 6.31
C ARG A 102 10.66 4.41 5.87
N ALA A 103 10.35 3.12 5.81
CA ALA A 103 11.31 2.10 5.40
C ALA A 103 11.71 2.19 3.91
N LEU A 104 10.93 2.90 3.08
CA LEU A 104 11.23 3.17 1.68
C LEU A 104 12.04 4.44 1.48
N GLU A 105 11.93 5.43 2.38
CA GLU A 105 12.71 6.68 2.34
C GLU A 105 14.17 6.50 2.79
N VAL A 106 14.46 5.43 3.55
CA VAL A 106 15.81 5.12 4.07
C VAL A 106 16.62 4.25 3.09
N LYS A 107 16.07 3.92 1.92
CA LYS A 107 16.73 3.11 0.87
C LYS A 107 17.17 3.98 -0.31
#